data_AF-A0AAU4YY16-F1
#
_entry.id   AF-A0AAU4YY16-F1
#
_cell.length_a   1.000
_cell.length_b   1.000
_cell.length_c   1.000
_cell.angle_alpha   90.00
_cell.angle_beta   90.00
_cell.angle_gamma   90.00
#
_symmetry.space_group_name_H-M   'P 1'
#
loop_
_entity.id
_entity.type
_entity.pdbx_description
1 polymer ?
#
loop_
_entity_poly.entity_id
_entity_poly.type
_entity_poly.pdbx_seq_one_letter_code
_entity_poly.pdbx_strand_id
1 'polypeptide(L)'
;MSIGPASRRHATANGVQMGGVLPLASGDVSFAVDLDRGADWAGKPLDIQVLHPGTDAPEVVDVIGTTSGATATFTVPLDVEDGAWVVLRVSDPSQPNGQPGPEGHPCNDLGVACTSPWWLEP
;
A
#
# COMPACT_ATOMS: atom_id res chain seq x y z
N MET A 1 -16.11 -29.75 -7.98
CA MET A 1 -15.87 -28.91 -6.80
C MET A 1 -14.76 -27.95 -7.20
N SER A 2 -15.12 -26.78 -7.74
CA SER A 2 -14.11 -25.78 -8.15
C SER A 2 -13.60 -25.12 -6.88
N ILE A 3 -12.31 -25.24 -6.62
CA ILE A 3 -11.62 -24.44 -5.61
C ILE A 3 -11.72 -23.00 -6.14
N GLY A 4 -12.49 -22.14 -5.49
CA GLY A 4 -12.54 -20.72 -5.87
C GLY A 4 -11.13 -20.14 -5.85
N PRO A 5 -10.85 -19.05 -6.62
CA PRO A 5 -9.52 -18.47 -6.63
C PRO A 5 -9.09 -18.16 -5.19
N ALA A 6 -7.93 -18.70 -4.79
CA ALA A 6 -7.36 -18.42 -3.48
C ALA A 6 -6.99 -16.94 -3.41
N SER A 7 -7.25 -16.31 -2.26
CA SER A 7 -6.84 -14.92 -2.02
C SER A 7 -5.33 -14.76 -2.18
N ARG A 8 -4.89 -13.76 -2.93
CA ARG A 8 -3.47 -13.43 -3.15
C ARG A 8 -3.14 -12.10 -2.48
N ARG A 9 -1.98 -12.05 -1.85
CA ARG A 9 -1.46 -10.83 -1.25
C ARG A 9 0.06 -10.85 -1.32
N HIS A 10 0.57 -10.23 -2.36
CA HIS A 10 1.98 -10.15 -2.64
C HIS A 10 2.34 -8.70 -2.94
N ALA A 11 3.38 -8.20 -2.29
CA ALA A 11 3.90 -6.87 -2.55
C ALA A 11 5.42 -6.88 -2.51
N THR A 12 6.04 -6.17 -3.45
CA THR A 12 7.49 -5.97 -3.51
C THR A 12 7.84 -4.51 -3.78
N ALA A 13 8.99 -4.08 -3.29
CA ALA A 13 9.62 -2.80 -3.57
C ALA A 13 11.03 -3.05 -4.12
N ASN A 14 11.33 -2.61 -5.34
CA ASN A 14 12.57 -2.95 -6.06
C ASN A 14 12.89 -4.46 -6.06
N GLY A 15 11.85 -5.30 -6.11
CA GLY A 15 11.96 -6.76 -6.03
C GLY A 15 12.12 -7.34 -4.61
N VAL A 16 12.28 -6.51 -3.59
CA VAL A 16 12.35 -6.92 -2.16
C VAL A 16 10.94 -7.14 -1.62
N GLN A 17 10.69 -8.28 -1.00
CA GLN A 17 9.40 -8.61 -0.38
C GLN A 17 9.08 -7.66 0.79
N MET A 18 7.78 -7.42 1.04
CA MET A 18 7.33 -6.67 2.21
C MET A 18 7.92 -7.22 3.52
N GLY A 19 8.29 -6.32 4.44
CA GLY A 19 9.05 -6.68 5.66
C GLY A 19 10.57 -6.70 5.48
N GLY A 20 11.08 -6.40 4.28
CA GLY A 20 12.51 -6.38 3.97
C GLY A 20 13.16 -5.00 4.15
N VAL A 21 14.47 -4.98 3.90
CA VAL A 21 15.30 -3.76 3.89
C VAL A 21 15.57 -3.35 2.45
N LEU A 22 15.43 -2.06 2.17
CA LEU A 22 15.79 -1.43 0.91
C LEU A 22 17.13 -0.71 1.08
N PRO A 23 18.20 -1.14 0.37
CA PRO A 23 19.52 -0.53 0.47
C PRO A 23 19.55 0.81 -0.29
N LEU A 24 18.92 1.85 0.26
CA LEU A 24 18.81 3.17 -0.36
C LEU A 24 18.77 4.29 0.68
N ALA A 25 19.48 5.38 0.37
CA ALA A 25 19.35 6.65 1.08
C ALA A 25 18.25 7.53 0.45
N SER A 26 18.23 7.64 -0.88
CA SER A 26 17.26 8.43 -1.63
C SER A 26 17.15 7.91 -3.07
N GLY A 27 15.95 7.92 -3.66
CA GLY A 27 15.72 7.58 -5.05
C GLY A 27 14.37 6.93 -5.35
N ASP A 28 14.17 6.60 -6.63
CA ASP A 28 12.94 5.98 -7.11
C ASP A 28 12.83 4.51 -6.68
N VAL A 29 11.69 4.17 -6.08
CA VAL A 29 11.35 2.80 -5.69
C VAL A 29 10.17 2.32 -6.51
N SER A 30 10.38 1.22 -7.24
CA SER A 30 9.35 0.55 -8.02
C SER A 30 8.61 -0.48 -7.18
N PHE A 31 7.31 -0.28 -7.02
CA PHE A 31 6.42 -1.19 -6.32
C PHE A 31 5.66 -2.08 -7.28
N ALA A 32 5.43 -3.32 -6.87
CA ALA A 32 4.48 -4.23 -7.49
C ALA A 32 3.57 -4.82 -6.41
N VAL A 33 2.25 -4.75 -6.61
CA VAL A 33 1.25 -5.18 -5.64
C VAL A 33 0.19 -6.03 -6.34
N ASP A 34 0.07 -7.30 -5.95
CA ASP A 34 -1.04 -8.18 -6.30
C ASP A 34 -1.90 -8.41 -5.05
N LEU A 35 -3.13 -7.88 -5.10
CA LEU A 35 -4.13 -8.07 -4.06
C LEU A 35 -5.41 -8.65 -4.68
N ASP A 36 -5.74 -9.86 -4.25
CA ASP A 36 -6.99 -10.55 -4.56
C ASP A 36 -7.59 -11.04 -3.24
N ARG A 37 -8.76 -10.50 -2.88
CA ARG A 37 -9.49 -10.80 -1.64
C ARG A 37 -10.59 -11.86 -1.85
N GLY A 38 -10.65 -12.50 -3.02
CA GLY A 38 -11.66 -13.48 -3.41
C GLY A 38 -12.85 -12.86 -4.14
N ALA A 39 -13.84 -13.71 -4.46
CA ALA A 39 -14.93 -13.39 -5.39
C ALA A 39 -15.74 -12.12 -5.03
N ASP A 40 -15.99 -11.88 -3.73
CA ASP A 40 -16.76 -10.71 -3.28
C ASP A 40 -16.06 -9.37 -3.50
N TRP A 41 -14.77 -9.41 -3.82
CA TRP A 41 -13.94 -8.24 -4.08
C TRP A 41 -13.50 -8.13 -5.54
N ALA A 42 -13.75 -9.16 -6.36
CA ALA A 42 -13.28 -9.19 -7.73
C ALA A 42 -13.75 -7.94 -8.53
N GLY A 43 -12.80 -7.22 -9.14
CA GLY A 43 -13.12 -6.06 -9.97
C GLY A 43 -13.50 -4.78 -9.20
N LYS A 44 -13.49 -4.79 -7.87
CA LYS A 44 -13.76 -3.56 -7.10
C LYS A 44 -12.62 -2.55 -7.24
N PRO A 45 -12.92 -1.25 -7.39
CA PRO A 45 -11.91 -0.20 -7.30
C PRO A 45 -11.33 -0.16 -5.89
N LEU A 46 -10.02 0.02 -5.79
CA LEU A 46 -9.28 0.17 -4.55
C LEU A 46 -8.24 1.26 -4.72
N ASP A 47 -7.82 1.86 -3.61
CA ASP A 47 -6.69 2.80 -3.60
C ASP A 47 -5.53 2.22 -2.82
N ILE A 48 -4.32 2.37 -3.36
CA ILE A 48 -3.06 2.08 -2.70
C ILE A 48 -2.47 3.40 -2.20
N GLN A 49 -2.36 3.52 -0.90
CA GLN A 49 -1.81 4.69 -0.22
C GLN A 49 -0.39 4.37 0.21
N VAL A 50 0.56 5.20 -0.24
CA VAL A 50 1.97 5.07 0.07
C VAL A 50 2.27 5.92 1.30
N LEU A 51 2.63 5.26 2.40
CA LEU A 51 2.74 5.89 3.71
C LEU A 51 4.19 5.91 4.17
N HIS A 52 4.60 7.03 4.75
CA HIS A 52 5.86 7.21 5.46
C HIS A 52 5.57 7.71 6.89
N PRO A 53 6.54 7.68 7.83
CA PRO A 53 6.30 8.21 9.15
C PRO A 53 5.95 9.70 9.10
N GLY A 54 4.92 10.07 9.86
CA GLY A 54 4.56 11.47 10.12
C GLY A 54 4.51 11.75 11.61
N THR A 55 4.25 13.01 11.97
CA THR A 55 4.37 13.48 13.37
C THR A 55 3.25 12.97 14.28
N ASP A 56 1.99 13.07 13.85
CA ASP A 56 0.81 12.64 14.62
C ASP A 56 0.18 11.36 14.05
N ALA A 57 0.30 11.18 12.74
CA ALA A 57 -0.16 10.02 11.97
C ALA A 57 0.79 9.81 10.79
N PRO A 58 0.82 8.61 10.18
CA PRO A 58 1.55 8.40 8.92
C PRO A 58 1.11 9.39 7.85
N GLU A 59 2.08 9.97 7.15
CA GLU A 59 1.83 10.88 6.04
C GLU A 59 1.65 10.09 4.74
N VAL A 60 0.87 10.64 3.81
CA VAL A 60 0.55 10.01 2.53
C VAL A 60 1.40 10.66 1.44
N VAL A 61 2.38 9.91 0.93
CA VAL A 61 3.26 10.36 -0.17
C VAL A 61 2.49 10.38 -1.49
N ASP A 62 1.71 9.33 -1.74
CA ASP A 62 0.99 9.15 -3.00
C ASP A 62 -0.24 8.25 -2.81
N VAL A 63 -1.21 8.37 -3.73
CA VAL A 63 -2.41 7.55 -3.82
C VAL A 63 -2.59 7.02 -5.23
N ILE A 64 -2.52 5.70 -5.37
CA ILE A 64 -2.56 4.99 -6.65
C ILE A 64 -3.85 4.20 -6.75
N GLY A 65 -4.69 4.55 -7.72
CA GLY A 65 -5.89 3.78 -8.04
C GLY A 65 -5.53 2.40 -8.61
N THR A 66 -6.23 1.37 -8.15
CA THR A 66 -6.10 0.00 -8.64
C THR A 66 -7.45 -0.72 -8.66
N THR A 67 -7.44 -1.98 -9.10
CA THR A 67 -8.59 -2.86 -9.11
C THR A 67 -8.23 -4.17 -8.41
N SER A 68 -9.08 -4.61 -7.51
CA SER A 68 -8.93 -5.91 -6.83
C SER A 68 -8.85 -7.05 -7.85
N GLY A 69 -7.81 -7.88 -7.71
CA GLY A 69 -7.46 -8.97 -8.62
C GLY A 69 -6.49 -8.57 -9.75
N ALA A 70 -6.17 -7.28 -9.90
CA ALA A 70 -5.13 -6.80 -10.80
C ALA A 70 -3.81 -6.57 -10.06
N THR A 71 -2.69 -6.70 -10.78
CA THR A 71 -1.38 -6.28 -10.28
C THR A 71 -1.17 -4.81 -10.59
N ALA A 72 -0.98 -3.99 -9.55
CA ALA A 72 -0.56 -2.60 -9.69
C ALA A 72 0.97 -2.51 -9.72
N THR A 73 1.51 -1.71 -10.63
CA THR A 73 2.93 -1.36 -10.67
C THR A 73 3.08 0.15 -10.77
N PHE A 74 3.85 0.74 -9.87
CA PHE A 74 4.04 2.19 -9.79
C PHE A 74 5.41 2.51 -9.19
N THR A 75 5.85 3.76 -9.33
CA THR A 75 7.14 4.23 -8.83
C THR A 75 6.93 5.44 -7.94
N VAL A 76 7.61 5.48 -6.81
CA VAL A 76 7.56 6.59 -5.86
C VAL A 76 8.98 7.01 -5.51
N PRO A 77 9.33 8.31 -5.58
CA PRO A 77 10.59 8.81 -5.03
C PRO A 77 10.52 8.71 -3.52
N LEU A 78 11.50 8.06 -2.90
CA LEU A 78 11.64 7.98 -1.44
C LEU A 78 12.98 8.54 -0.99
N ASP A 79 12.99 9.11 0.20
CA ASP A 79 14.19 9.61 0.88
C ASP A 79 14.15 9.16 2.34
N VAL A 80 15.28 8.67 2.86
CA VAL A 80 15.41 8.25 4.27
C VAL A 80 15.21 9.43 5.21
N GLU A 81 15.50 10.65 4.76
CA GLU A 81 15.30 11.88 5.53
C GLU A 81 13.81 12.23 5.69
N ASP A 82 12.96 11.82 4.74
CA ASP A 82 11.50 11.93 4.84
C ASP A 82 10.89 10.81 5.69
N GLY A 83 11.67 9.77 5.98
CA GLY A 83 11.27 8.66 6.82
C GLY A 83 12.03 7.37 6.54
N ALA A 84 12.50 6.70 7.60
CA ALA A 84 13.24 5.45 7.49
C ALA A 84 12.38 4.23 7.13
N TRP A 85 11.10 4.42 6.78
CA TRP A 85 10.21 3.34 6.38
C TRP A 85 9.10 3.76 5.43
N VAL A 86 8.66 2.79 4.64
CA VAL A 86 7.48 2.92 3.78
C VAL A 86 6.53 1.74 3.99
N VAL A 87 5.23 2.03 4.01
CA VAL A 87 4.14 1.06 4.09
C VAL A 87 3.13 1.36 3.01
N LEU A 88 2.63 0.31 2.35
CA LEU A 88 1.46 0.40 1.49
C LEU A 88 0.20 0.00 2.26
N ARG A 89 -0.77 0.91 2.35
CA ARG A 89 -2.13 0.65 2.82
C ARG A 89 -3.06 0.57 1.61
N VAL A 90 -3.94 -0.43 1.57
CA VAL A 90 -4.97 -0.55 0.53
C VAL A 90 -6.33 -0.25 1.15
N SER A 91 -7.11 0.61 0.53
CA SER A 91 -8.45 1.00 0.96
C SER A 91 -9.52 0.82 -0.11
N ASP A 92 -10.76 0.69 0.34
CA ASP A 92 -11.95 0.80 -0.49
C ASP A 92 -12.47 2.24 -0.40
N PRO A 93 -12.29 3.07 -1.44
CA PRO A 93 -12.68 4.48 -1.40
C PRO A 93 -14.20 4.70 -1.39
N SER A 94 -15.01 3.66 -1.61
CA SER A 94 -16.47 3.76 -1.59
C SER A 94 -17.07 3.60 -0.20
N GLN A 95 -16.26 3.22 0.80
CA GLN A 95 -16.73 2.93 2.15
C GLN A 95 -15.98 3.75 3.20
N PRO A 96 -16.68 4.40 4.14
CA PRO A 96 -16.04 5.15 5.21
C PRO A 96 -15.30 4.23 6.17
N ASN A 97 -14.18 4.70 6.72
CA ASN A 97 -13.47 4.03 7.82
C ASN A 97 -14.26 4.17 9.13
N GLY A 98 -14.32 3.09 9.93
CA GLY A 98 -14.94 3.11 11.26
C GLY A 98 -14.13 3.87 12.32
N GLN A 99 -12.85 4.17 12.04
CA GLN A 99 -11.98 5.00 12.87
C GLN A 99 -11.21 5.99 11.98
N PRO A 100 -11.86 7.05 11.49
CA PRO A 100 -11.21 8.03 10.63
C PRO A 100 -10.11 8.77 11.39
N GLY A 101 -9.07 9.17 10.66
CA GLY A 101 -8.13 10.19 11.13
C GLY A 101 -8.76 11.58 11.11
N PRO A 102 -7.95 12.64 11.14
CA PRO A 102 -8.43 14.01 11.02
C PRO A 102 -9.33 14.23 9.78
N GLU A 103 -10.24 15.19 9.86
CA GLU A 103 -11.09 15.55 8.72
C GLU A 103 -10.23 15.91 7.49
N GLY A 104 -10.60 15.40 6.32
CA GLY A 104 -9.86 15.60 5.07
C GLY A 104 -8.61 14.73 4.90
N HIS A 105 -8.26 13.88 5.87
CA HIS A 105 -7.11 12.98 5.73
C HIS A 105 -7.35 11.92 4.64
N PRO A 106 -6.43 11.69 3.68
CA PRO A 106 -6.64 10.74 2.58
C PRO A 106 -6.89 9.30 3.04
N CYS A 107 -6.42 8.90 4.23
CA CYS A 107 -6.67 7.58 4.81
C CYS A 107 -8.03 7.39 5.51
N ASN A 108 -9.03 8.25 5.30
CA ASN A 108 -10.34 8.15 5.96
C ASN A 108 -11.28 7.10 5.35
N ASP A 109 -10.89 6.43 4.27
CA ASP A 109 -11.63 5.33 3.67
C ASP A 109 -11.33 3.98 4.32
N LEU A 110 -12.20 2.99 4.14
CA LEU A 110 -12.12 1.67 4.75
C LEU A 110 -10.81 0.97 4.39
N GLY A 111 -9.99 0.66 5.39
CA GLY A 111 -8.76 -0.11 5.22
C GLY A 111 -9.05 -1.59 4.91
N VAL A 112 -8.56 -2.06 3.77
CA VAL A 112 -8.74 -3.45 3.30
C VAL A 112 -7.51 -4.29 3.62
N ALA A 113 -6.32 -3.71 3.47
CA ALA A 113 -5.05 -4.38 3.69
C ALA A 113 -3.94 -3.36 4.03
N CYS A 114 -2.89 -3.84 4.67
CA CYS A 114 -1.66 -3.10 4.96
C CYS A 114 -0.45 -4.03 4.80
N THR A 115 0.61 -3.58 4.15
CA THR A 115 1.85 -4.36 4.00
C THR A 115 2.66 -4.35 5.30
N SER A 116 3.56 -5.31 5.45
CA SER A 116 4.69 -5.14 6.38
C SER A 116 5.59 -4.02 5.84
N PRO A 117 6.18 -3.17 6.70
CA PRO A 117 7.02 -2.06 6.26
C PRO A 117 8.24 -2.55 5.49
N TRP A 118 8.70 -1.72 4.56
CA TRP A 118 10.08 -1.76 4.10
C TRP A 118 10.88 -0.71 4.85
N TRP A 119 12.06 -1.10 5.36
CA TRP A 119 12.99 -0.20 6.02
C TRP A 119 13.99 0.36 5.01
N LEU A 120 14.21 1.68 5.03
CA LEU A 120 15.20 2.33 4.18
C LEU A 120 16.51 2.39 4.96
N GLU A 121 17.54 1.73 4.46
CA GLU A 121 18.85 1.67 5.10
C GLU A 121 19.95 1.92 4.04
N PRO A 122 20.77 2.98 4.15
CA PRO A 122 21.85 3.28 3.22
C PRO A 122 23.00 2.25 3.17
#